data_AF-A0A519MQF2-F1
#
_entry.id   AF-A0A519MQF2-F1
#
_cell.length_a   1.000
_cell.length_b   1.000
_cell.length_c   1.000
_cell.angle_alpha   90.00
_cell.angle_beta   90.00
_cell.angle_gamma   90.00
#
_symmetry.space_group_name_H-M   'P 1'
#
loop_
_entity.id
_entity.type
_entity.pdbx_description
1 polymer ?
#
loop_
_entity_poly.entity_id
_entity_poly.type
_entity_poly.pdbx_seq_one_letter_code
_entity_poly.pdbx_strand_id
1 'polypeptide(L)'
;MNKLKLGWFLVVMTLGFQMAQSQLPYYQVINRYKTFLIDLDTTSTQNVKNWLATLDQSGKWPDVDYADQNSSSWKTTEHLDRIIKISIAYQ
;
A
#
# COMPACT_ATOMS: atom_id res chain seq x y z
N MET A 1 52.44 -1.88 13.64
CA MET A 1 51.30 -1.37 12.84
C MET A 1 51.09 0.09 13.21
N ASN A 2 51.27 1.04 12.28
CA ASN A 2 51.23 2.48 12.60
C ASN A 2 49.86 2.89 13.16
N LYS A 3 49.83 3.54 14.32
CA LYS A 3 48.62 4.05 15.00
C LYS A 3 47.74 4.89 14.06
N LEU A 4 48.37 5.59 13.10
CA LEU A 4 47.71 6.37 12.05
C LEU A 4 46.87 5.51 11.08
N LYS A 5 47.37 4.32 10.69
CA LYS A 5 46.66 3.40 9.79
C LYS A 5 45.45 2.76 10.48
N LEU A 6 45.56 2.49 11.78
CA LEU A 6 44.47 1.97 12.59
C LEU A 6 43.34 3.00 12.78
N GLY A 7 43.70 4.26 13.02
CA GLY A 7 42.73 5.36 13.10
C GLY A 7 41.96 5.58 11.79
N TRP A 8 42.66 5.56 10.65
CA TRP A 8 42.02 5.67 9.34
C TRP A 8 41.09 4.50 9.03
N PHE A 9 41.49 3.28 9.42
CA PHE A 9 40.64 2.10 9.26
C PHE A 9 39.36 2.19 10.10
N LEU A 10 39.46 2.70 11.33
CA LEU A 10 38.29 2.95 12.19
C LEU A 10 37.34 3.99 11.59
N VAL A 11 37.87 5.08 11.02
CA VAL A 11 37.06 6.11 10.36
C VAL A 11 36.34 5.56 9.13
N VAL A 12 37.03 4.76 8.30
CA VAL A 12 36.40 4.13 7.12
C VAL A 12 35.33 3.11 7.54
N MET A 13 35.59 2.33 8.60
CA MET A 13 34.59 1.41 9.16
C MET A 13 33.37 2.15 9.69
N THR A 14 33.53 3.19 10.51
CA THR A 14 32.38 3.93 11.07
C THR A 14 31.56 4.63 10.01
N LEU A 15 32.19 5.21 8.98
CA LEU A 15 31.48 5.80 7.84
C LEU A 15 30.74 4.74 6.99
N GLY A 16 31.31 3.54 6.83
CA GLY A 16 30.66 2.42 6.15
C GLY A 16 29.42 1.88 6.88
N PHE A 17 29.46 1.81 8.21
CA PHE A 17 28.29 1.41 9.02
C PHE A 17 27.15 2.43 8.98
N GLN A 18 27.45 3.72 8.90
CA GLN A 18 26.43 4.78 8.81
C GLN A 18 25.70 4.80 7.45
N MET A 19 26.42 4.57 6.35
CA MET A 19 25.85 4.47 5.00
C MET A 19 24.89 3.28 4.83
N ALA A 20 25.08 2.19 5.58
CA ALA A 20 24.19 1.03 5.54
C ALA A 20 22.81 1.29 6.17
N GLN A 21 22.66 2.30 7.04
CA GLN A 21 21.41 2.62 7.74
C GLN A 21 20.49 3.60 7.00
N SER A 22 20.90 4.16 5.86
CA SER A 22 20.07 5.12 5.11
C SER A 22 19.05 4.48 4.16
N GLN A 23 18.93 3.15 4.15
CA GLN A 23 17.81 2.49 3.49
C GLN A 23 16.55 2.76 4.32
N LEU A 24 15.79 3.80 3.97
CA LEU A 24 14.48 4.05 4.55
C LEU A 24 13.72 2.72 4.61
N PRO A 25 13.22 2.28 5.79
CA PRO A 25 12.56 0.99 5.92
C PRO A 25 11.16 1.10 5.30
N TYR A 26 11.09 1.20 3.97
CA TYR A 26 9.88 1.30 3.16
C TYR A 26 8.87 0.21 3.55
N TYR A 27 9.36 -0.99 3.82
CA TYR A 27 8.56 -2.10 4.33
C TYR A 27 7.81 -1.76 5.63
N GLN A 28 8.47 -1.10 6.60
CA GLN A 28 7.83 -0.72 7.86
C GLN A 28 6.76 0.36 7.64
N VAL A 29 7.02 1.32 6.75
CA VAL A 29 6.06 2.38 6.41
C VAL A 29 4.81 1.79 5.73
N ILE A 30 5.00 0.92 4.74
CA ILE A 30 3.89 0.23 4.07
C ILE A 30 3.08 -0.59 5.06
N ASN A 31 3.74 -1.41 5.90
CA ASN A 31 3.01 -2.28 6.82
C ASN A 31 2.19 -1.48 7.82
N ARG A 32 2.73 -0.38 8.36
CA ARG A 32 1.95 0.51 9.24
C ARG A 32 0.76 1.12 8.51
N TYR A 33 0.95 1.57 7.28
CA TYR A 33 -0.12 2.14 6.48
C TYR A 33 -1.20 1.09 6.14
N LYS A 34 -0.79 -0.13 5.77
CA LYS A 34 -1.69 -1.28 5.55
C LYS A 34 -2.52 -1.58 6.80
N THR A 35 -1.88 -1.70 7.96
CA THR A 35 -2.60 -1.95 9.23
C THR A 35 -3.58 -0.82 9.52
N PHE A 36 -3.17 0.44 9.36
CA PHE A 36 -4.06 1.58 9.50
C PHE A 36 -5.28 1.51 8.58
N LEU A 37 -5.11 1.13 7.31
CA LEU A 37 -6.22 0.99 6.36
C LEU A 37 -7.18 -0.14 6.74
N ILE A 38 -6.66 -1.25 7.27
CA ILE A 38 -7.49 -2.38 7.75
C ILE A 38 -8.29 -1.95 8.98
N ASP A 39 -7.65 -1.30 9.95
CA ASP A 39 -8.30 -0.86 11.20
C ASP A 39 -9.36 0.23 10.95
N LEU A 40 -9.15 1.09 9.95
CA LEU A 40 -10.08 2.14 9.56
C LEU A 40 -11.31 1.62 8.82
N ASP A 41 -11.21 0.44 8.19
CA ASP A 41 -12.29 -0.05 7.33
C ASP A 41 -13.47 -0.57 8.13
N THR A 42 -14.65 0.00 7.86
CA THR A 42 -15.92 -0.42 8.46
C THR A 42 -16.84 -1.09 7.44
N THR A 43 -16.29 -1.58 6.33
CA THR A 43 -17.12 -2.12 5.24
C THR A 43 -17.79 -3.41 5.68
N SER A 44 -19.11 -3.49 5.48
CA SER A 44 -19.87 -4.70 5.79
C SER A 44 -19.38 -5.88 4.95
N THR A 45 -19.15 -7.02 5.61
CA THR A 45 -18.85 -8.29 4.93
C THR A 45 -19.92 -8.68 3.91
N GLN A 46 -21.18 -8.30 4.14
CA GLN A 46 -22.26 -8.58 3.18
C GLN A 46 -22.07 -7.78 1.88
N ASN A 47 -21.61 -6.53 1.96
CA ASN A 47 -21.34 -5.72 0.77
C ASN A 47 -20.21 -6.35 -0.06
N VAL A 48 -19.13 -6.77 0.60
CA VAL A 48 -18.01 -7.48 -0.05
C VAL A 48 -18.50 -8.75 -0.76
N LYS A 49 -19.32 -9.57 -0.09
CA LYS A 49 -19.92 -10.77 -0.69
C LYS A 49 -20.79 -10.44 -1.90
N ASN A 50 -21.63 -9.40 -1.79
CA ASN A 50 -22.49 -8.98 -2.89
C ASN A 50 -21.67 -8.50 -4.10
N TRP A 51 -20.60 -7.73 -3.88
CA TRP A 51 -19.71 -7.31 -4.96
C TRP A 51 -19.00 -8.50 -5.61
N LEU A 52 -18.48 -9.44 -4.83
CA LEU A 52 -17.87 -10.65 -5.39
C LEU A 52 -18.88 -11.50 -6.19
N ALA A 53 -20.14 -11.55 -5.76
CA ALA A 53 -21.20 -12.30 -6.45
C ALA A 53 -21.71 -11.62 -7.73
N THR A 54 -21.55 -10.30 -7.86
CA THR A 54 -22.07 -9.49 -8.98
C THR A 54 -20.98 -9.02 -9.93
N LEU A 55 -19.72 -9.35 -9.64
CA LEU A 55 -18.60 -9.10 -10.52
C LEU A 55 -18.72 -9.99 -11.76
N ASP A 56 -18.76 -9.39 -12.95
CA ASP A 56 -18.82 -10.13 -14.20
C ASP A 56 -17.46 -10.70 -14.62
N GLN A 57 -17.45 -11.48 -15.70
CA GLN A 57 -16.23 -12.08 -16.25
C GLN A 57 -15.21 -11.06 -16.78
N SER A 58 -15.65 -9.84 -17.06
CA SER A 58 -14.80 -8.73 -17.49
C SER A 58 -14.21 -7.94 -16.32
N GLY A 59 -14.55 -8.31 -15.08
CA GLY A 59 -14.13 -7.60 -13.88
C GLY A 59 -14.92 -6.30 -13.64
N LYS A 60 -16.11 -6.18 -14.22
CA LYS A 60 -16.98 -5.01 -14.06
C LYS A 60 -18.19 -5.33 -13.19
N TRP A 61 -18.66 -4.30 -12.54
CA TRP A 61 -19.92 -4.30 -11.82
C TRP A 61 -21.00 -3.62 -12.66
N PRO A 62 -22.15 -4.26 -12.91
CA PRO A 62 -23.18 -3.73 -13.80
C PRO A 62 -23.85 -2.45 -13.27
N ASP A 63 -23.74 -2.18 -11.97
CA ASP A 63 -24.30 -1.01 -11.31
C ASP A 63 -23.34 0.19 -11.26
N VAL A 64 -22.10 0.05 -11.74
CA VAL A 64 -21.14 1.16 -11.85
C VAL A 64 -21.19 1.75 -13.26
N ASP A 65 -21.33 3.07 -13.35
CA ASP A 65 -21.25 3.80 -14.62
C ASP A 65 -19.78 4.05 -15.02
N TYR A 66 -19.26 3.21 -15.93
CA TYR A 66 -17.91 3.33 -16.50
C TYR A 66 -17.83 4.33 -17.66
N ALA A 67 -18.97 4.82 -18.16
CA ALA A 67 -19.00 5.82 -19.23
C ALA A 67 -19.18 7.24 -18.68
N ASP A 68 -19.23 7.41 -17.36
CA ASP A 68 -19.44 8.69 -16.71
C ASP A 68 -18.37 9.71 -17.15
N GLN A 69 -18.84 10.85 -17.66
CA GLN A 69 -18.02 11.96 -18.15
C GLN A 69 -18.08 13.18 -17.20
N ASN A 70 -18.69 13.04 -16.03
CA ASN A 70 -18.76 14.11 -15.07
C ASN A 70 -17.35 14.52 -14.59
N SER A 71 -17.11 15.82 -14.56
CA SER A 71 -15.83 16.40 -14.11
C SER A 71 -15.61 16.35 -12.60
N SER A 72 -16.64 15.97 -11.83
CA SER A 72 -16.62 15.85 -10.37
C SER A 72 -17.51 14.69 -9.94
N SER A 73 -17.24 14.10 -8.77
CA SER A 73 -18.01 12.96 -8.23
C SER A 73 -18.07 11.78 -9.21
N TRP A 74 -16.94 11.55 -9.90
CA TRP A 74 -16.83 10.59 -10.98
C TRP A 74 -17.23 9.18 -10.51
N LYS A 75 -18.27 8.62 -11.11
CA LYS A 75 -18.87 7.35 -10.68
C LYS A 75 -17.95 6.16 -10.85
N THR A 76 -16.98 6.25 -11.76
CA THR A 76 -15.96 5.20 -11.91
C THR A 76 -15.07 5.06 -10.65
N THR A 77 -14.99 6.05 -9.75
CA THR A 77 -14.28 5.87 -8.48
C THR A 77 -14.92 4.81 -7.58
N GLU A 78 -16.22 4.54 -7.75
CA GLU A 78 -16.92 3.48 -7.00
C GLU A 78 -16.32 2.10 -7.29
N HIS A 79 -15.86 1.84 -8.52
CA HIS A 79 -15.14 0.62 -8.86
C HIS A 79 -13.86 0.48 -8.03
N LEU A 80 -13.04 1.53 -7.99
CA LEU A 80 -11.76 1.51 -7.27
C LEU A 80 -11.97 1.37 -5.76
N ASP A 81 -12.99 2.02 -5.20
CA ASP A 81 -13.33 1.87 -3.79
C ASP A 81 -13.68 0.40 -3.46
N ARG A 82 -14.55 -0.24 -4.26
CA ARG A 82 -14.88 -1.67 -4.09
C ARG A 82 -13.65 -2.56 -4.13
N ILE A 83 -12.72 -2.33 -5.05
CA ILE A 83 -11.46 -3.10 -5.15
C ILE A 83 -10.60 -2.91 -3.91
N ILE A 84 -10.48 -1.68 -3.39
CA ILE A 84 -9.76 -1.40 -2.14
C ILE A 84 -10.41 -2.18 -0.98
N LYS A 85 -11.74 -2.11 -0.85
CA LYS A 85 -12.47 -2.83 0.22
C LYS A 85 -12.31 -4.34 0.13
N ILE A 86 -12.39 -4.91 -1.07
CA ILE A 86 -12.16 -6.34 -1.30
C ILE A 86 -10.71 -6.71 -0.95
N SER A 87 -9.74 -5.87 -1.31
CA SER A 87 -8.33 -6.10 -1.01
C SER A 87 -8.03 -6.07 0.50
N ILE A 88 -8.72 -5.19 1.23
CA ILE A 88 -8.65 -5.16 2.70
C ILE A 88 -9.23 -6.44 3.28
N ALA A 89 -10.37 -6.92 2.77
CA ALA A 89 -11.03 -8.13 3.24
C ALA A 89 -10.29 -9.45 2.88
N TYR A 90 -9.40 -9.45 1.89
CA TYR A 90 -8.66 -10.64 1.44
C TYR A 90 -7.36 -10.93 2.22
N GLN A 91 -6.86 -9.97 3.01
CA GLN A 91 -5.62 -10.09 3.80
C GLN A 91 -5.57 -11.34 4.67
#